data_AF-A0A8J2IBQ3-F1
#
_entry.id   AF-A0A8J2IBQ3-F1
#
_cell.length_a   1.000
_cell.length_b   1.000
_cell.length_c   1.000
_cell.angle_alpha   90.00
_cell.angle_beta   90.00
_cell.angle_gamma   90.00
#
_symmetry.space_group_name_H-M   'P 1'
#
loop_
_entity.id
_entity.type
_entity.pdbx_description
1 polymer ?
#
loop_
_entity_poly.entity_id
_entity_poly.type
_entity_poly.pdbx_seq_one_letter_code
_entity_poly.pdbx_strand_id
1 'polypeptide(L)'
;MTYFGDKAPEVTATVTTLAAIAYVVFGMRVYTRIRNRAWGMDDWCMTVATIPFTALTVSCLGGSFKGVGVHEFRLSAEQKTEGLKFFFFFEVFYCAAIIPIKLSISFMLVRIASGKKKYIHSLYAVSAMFTVMNFIALFYIIFHCSPVQYAWNTSIPGGSCNPAKVLADIYYATTVVNITTDWFCAILPIPLLWNVQLNRNAKLSVGVILSLGALASLSACIRLVYTVNLTHSTDFLSAAKQLLRQLEEVKSAEGHDERAHGRPRPRSTSSKRSTSKSDFLAKLKAIAKELDGHIANLERQETHETEGHEPEGHEPEEREAETQEWETHEQDGSALPSQGHVAG
;
A
#
# COMPACT_ATOMS: atom_id res chain seq x y z
N MET A 1 -23.91 15.03 -15.47
CA MET A 1 -23.33 14.54 -16.75
C MET A 1 -22.23 13.54 -16.41
N THR A 2 -22.31 12.31 -16.91
CA THR A 2 -21.27 11.28 -16.77
C THR A 2 -20.12 11.60 -17.71
N TYR A 3 -18.90 11.76 -17.20
CA TYR A 3 -17.72 12.07 -18.01
C TYR A 3 -16.84 10.82 -18.10
N PHE A 4 -16.96 10.09 -19.21
CA PHE A 4 -16.09 8.94 -19.52
C PHE A 4 -14.92 9.43 -20.38
N GLY A 5 -13.75 9.58 -19.77
CA GLY A 5 -12.52 9.96 -20.47
C GLY A 5 -11.32 9.13 -19.99
N ASP A 6 -10.31 9.04 -20.85
CA ASP A 6 -8.99 8.50 -20.57
C ASP A 6 -9.00 7.10 -19.89
N LYS A 7 -8.71 7.03 -18.59
CA LYS A 7 -8.50 5.77 -17.85
C LYS A 7 -9.69 5.32 -17.02
N ALA A 8 -10.72 6.14 -16.86
CA ALA A 8 -11.95 5.79 -16.15
C ALA A 8 -12.65 4.50 -16.65
N PRO A 9 -12.79 4.23 -17.97
CA PRO A 9 -13.42 2.99 -18.44
C PRO A 9 -12.58 1.74 -18.15
N GLU A 10 -11.24 1.84 -18.21
CA GLU A 10 -10.33 0.74 -17.87
C GLU A 10 -10.47 0.33 -16.40
N VAL A 11 -10.53 1.33 -15.50
CA VAL A 11 -10.75 1.11 -14.05
C VAL A 11 -12.10 0.46 -13.80
N THR A 12 -13.16 1.00 -14.41
CA THR A 12 -14.53 0.50 -14.26
C THR A 12 -14.65 -0.96 -14.72
N ALA A 13 -14.08 -1.28 -15.89
CA ALA A 13 -14.09 -2.64 -16.42
C ALA A 13 -13.36 -3.62 -15.49
N THR A 14 -12.19 -3.22 -14.99
CA THR A 14 -11.37 -4.04 -14.09
C THR A 14 -12.07 -4.30 -12.76
N VAL A 15 -12.62 -3.25 -12.13
CA VAL A 15 -13.31 -3.36 -10.84
C VAL A 15 -14.55 -4.24 -10.97
N THR A 16 -15.36 -4.03 -12.01
CA THR A 16 -16.60 -4.79 -12.22
C THR A 16 -16.31 -6.27 -12.48
N THR A 17 -15.31 -6.58 -13.32
CA THR A 17 -14.95 -7.97 -13.61
C THR A 17 -14.38 -8.70 -12.40
N LEU A 18 -13.48 -8.08 -11.63
CA LEU A 18 -12.94 -8.67 -10.41
C LEU A 18 -14.00 -8.84 -9.32
N ALA A 19 -14.88 -7.86 -9.15
CA ALA A 19 -16.00 -7.96 -8.20
C ALA A 19 -16.95 -9.09 -8.58
N ALA A 20 -17.31 -9.24 -9.86
CA ALA A 20 -18.16 -10.33 -10.34
C ALA A 20 -17.54 -11.70 -10.04
N ILE A 21 -16.24 -11.88 -10.33
CA ILE A 21 -15.51 -13.11 -10.01
C ILE A 21 -15.53 -13.36 -8.49
N ALA A 22 -15.29 -12.33 -7.68
CA ALA A 22 -15.30 -12.45 -6.22
C ALA A 22 -16.65 -12.92 -5.67
N TYR A 23 -17.78 -12.35 -6.15
CA TYR A 23 -19.11 -12.79 -5.73
C TYR A 23 -19.45 -14.21 -6.18
N VAL A 24 -19.06 -14.60 -7.39
CA VAL A 24 -19.27 -15.97 -7.88
C VAL A 24 -18.49 -16.97 -7.03
N VAL A 25 -17.21 -16.69 -6.73
CA VAL A 25 -16.38 -17.54 -5.86
C VAL A 25 -16.93 -17.58 -4.43
N PHE A 26 -17.39 -16.45 -3.90
CA PHE A 26 -18.03 -16.40 -2.59
C PHE A 26 -19.33 -17.22 -2.55
N GLY A 27 -20.20 -17.09 -3.56
CA GLY A 27 -21.43 -17.87 -3.67
C GLY A 27 -21.15 -19.37 -3.75
N MET A 28 -20.14 -19.78 -4.53
CA MET A 28 -19.69 -21.17 -4.58
C MET A 28 -19.16 -21.66 -3.22
N ARG A 29 -18.41 -20.82 -2.50
CA ARG A 29 -17.94 -21.12 -1.14
C ARG A 29 -19.12 -21.33 -0.19
N VAL A 30 -20.08 -20.42 -0.16
CA VAL A 30 -21.27 -20.52 0.70
C VAL A 30 -22.06 -21.78 0.38
N TYR A 31 -22.31 -22.06 -0.90
CA TYR A 31 -23.02 -23.26 -1.34
C TYR A 31 -22.31 -24.55 -0.87
N THR A 32 -21.01 -24.68 -1.11
CA THR A 32 -20.24 -25.86 -0.71
C THR A 32 -20.17 -26.03 0.81
N ARG A 33 -20.07 -24.94 1.58
CA ARG A 33 -20.04 -24.97 3.05
C ARG A 33 -21.37 -25.38 3.66
N ILE A 34 -22.48 -24.85 3.14
CA ILE A 34 -23.83 -25.23 3.56
C ILE A 34 -24.08 -26.70 3.21
N ARG A 35 -23.76 -27.12 1.98
CA ARG A 35 -23.96 -28.50 1.52
C ARG A 35 -23.19 -29.51 2.38
N ASN A 36 -21.96 -29.17 2.77
CA ASN A 36 -21.10 -30.04 3.58
C ASN A 36 -21.32 -29.86 5.10
N ARG A 37 -22.28 -29.04 5.53
CA ARG A 37 -22.53 -28.68 6.95
C ARG A 37 -21.27 -28.27 7.70
N ALA A 38 -20.36 -27.59 7.00
CA ALA A 38 -19.02 -27.27 7.48
C ALA A 38 -18.85 -25.80 7.89
N TRP A 39 -19.98 -25.09 8.11
CA TRP A 39 -20.02 -23.66 8.41
C TRP A 39 -19.16 -23.33 9.63
N GLY A 40 -18.18 -22.46 9.43
CA GLY A 40 -17.22 -22.08 10.46
C GLY A 40 -17.27 -20.60 10.79
N MET A 41 -16.43 -20.21 11.76
CA MET A 41 -16.22 -18.80 12.13
C MET A 41 -15.55 -18.02 10.97
N ASP A 42 -14.75 -18.70 10.13
CA ASP A 42 -14.18 -18.13 8.91
C ASP A 42 -15.24 -17.68 7.91
N ASP A 43 -16.32 -18.47 7.76
CA ASP A 43 -17.40 -18.16 6.82
C ASP A 43 -18.26 -16.97 7.31
N TRP A 44 -18.41 -16.79 8.63
CA TRP A 44 -19.03 -15.60 9.22
C TRP A 44 -18.22 -14.33 8.94
N CYS A 45 -16.90 -14.36 9.19
CA CYS A 45 -16.02 -13.23 8.87
C CYS A 45 -16.07 -12.89 7.38
N MET A 46 -16.05 -13.91 6.51
CA MET A 46 -16.16 -13.72 5.06
C MET A 46 -17.50 -13.08 4.66
N THR A 47 -18.60 -13.49 5.30
CA THR A 47 -19.93 -12.93 5.03
C THR A 47 -20.00 -11.48 5.46
N VAL A 48 -19.50 -11.15 6.66
CA VAL A 48 -19.42 -9.76 7.14
C VAL A 48 -18.53 -8.91 6.22
N ALA A 49 -17.44 -9.46 5.69
CA ALA A 49 -16.55 -8.77 4.75
C ALA A 49 -17.24 -8.34 3.44
N THR A 50 -18.31 -9.03 3.02
CA THR A 50 -19.02 -8.66 1.79
C THR A 50 -19.64 -7.28 1.87
N ILE A 51 -20.07 -6.83 3.05
CA ILE A 51 -20.71 -5.51 3.23
C ILE A 51 -19.74 -4.36 2.90
N PRO A 52 -18.59 -4.19 3.58
CA PRO A 52 -17.64 -3.14 3.21
C PRO A 52 -17.04 -3.35 1.81
N PHE A 53 -16.93 -4.60 1.33
CA PHE A 53 -16.47 -4.86 -0.04
C PHE A 53 -17.46 -4.38 -1.12
N THR A 54 -18.77 -4.54 -0.91
CA THR A 54 -19.81 -3.97 -1.79
C THR A 54 -19.71 -2.45 -1.79
N ALA A 55 -19.61 -1.82 -0.63
CA ALA A 55 -19.50 -0.38 -0.48
C ALA A 55 -18.23 0.17 -1.16
N LEU A 56 -17.09 -0.52 -0.99
CA LEU A 56 -15.84 -0.22 -1.68
C LEU A 56 -16.03 -0.23 -3.22
N THR A 57 -16.68 -1.26 -3.74
CA THR A 57 -16.93 -1.43 -5.18
C THR A 57 -17.83 -0.30 -5.70
N VAL A 58 -18.91 0.02 -4.99
CA VAL A 58 -19.83 1.10 -5.34
C VAL A 58 -19.13 2.46 -5.30
N SER A 59 -18.31 2.73 -4.29
CA SER A 59 -17.53 3.97 -4.20
C SER A 59 -16.53 4.12 -5.34
N CYS A 60 -15.87 3.03 -5.72
CA CYS A 60 -14.93 3.03 -6.84
C CYS A 60 -15.64 3.30 -8.18
N LEU A 61 -16.76 2.62 -8.44
CA LEU A 61 -17.59 2.85 -9.62
C LEU A 61 -18.14 4.28 -9.65
N GLY A 62 -18.71 4.75 -8.54
CA GLY A 62 -19.20 6.12 -8.39
C GLY A 62 -18.13 7.16 -8.68
N GLY A 63 -16.91 6.95 -8.17
CA GLY A 63 -15.75 7.79 -8.48
C GLY A 63 -15.43 7.80 -9.97
N SER A 64 -15.37 6.63 -10.62
CA SER A 64 -15.08 6.52 -12.05
C SER A 64 -16.11 7.27 -12.91
N PHE A 65 -17.40 7.25 -12.57
CA PHE A 65 -18.45 7.99 -13.29
C PHE A 65 -18.38 9.51 -13.08
N LYS A 66 -17.74 9.97 -12.00
CA LYS A 66 -17.66 11.38 -11.59
C LYS A 66 -16.35 12.06 -11.93
N GLY A 67 -15.47 11.39 -12.69
CA GLY A 67 -14.24 11.96 -13.22
C GLY A 67 -12.95 11.47 -12.55
N VAL A 68 -13.01 10.51 -11.62
CA VAL A 68 -11.81 9.85 -11.09
C VAL A 68 -11.14 9.06 -12.22
N GLY A 69 -9.92 9.47 -12.59
CA GLY A 69 -9.16 8.88 -13.71
C GLY A 69 -9.08 9.75 -14.98
N VAL A 70 -9.61 10.98 -14.95
CA VAL A 70 -9.46 12.00 -15.98
C VAL A 70 -8.48 13.07 -15.49
N HIS A 71 -7.65 13.63 -16.38
CA HIS A 71 -6.68 14.66 -16.00
C HIS A 71 -7.31 15.91 -15.35
N GLU A 72 -6.67 16.41 -14.29
CA GLU A 72 -7.18 17.50 -13.44
C GLU A 72 -7.62 18.75 -14.19
N PHE A 73 -6.95 19.10 -15.30
CA PHE A 73 -7.26 20.30 -16.09
C PHE A 73 -8.63 20.27 -16.78
N ARG A 74 -9.29 19.11 -16.86
CA ARG A 74 -10.59 18.94 -17.54
C ARG A 74 -11.76 18.84 -16.57
N LEU A 75 -11.52 18.85 -15.26
CA LEU A 75 -12.57 18.71 -14.25
C LEU A 75 -13.05 20.07 -13.75
N SER A 76 -14.36 20.24 -13.63
CA SER A 76 -14.94 21.33 -12.85
C SER A 76 -14.61 21.17 -11.36
N ALA A 77 -14.57 22.27 -10.61
CA ALA A 77 -14.34 22.26 -9.16
C ALA A 77 -15.33 21.34 -8.42
N GLU A 78 -16.60 21.32 -8.84
CA GLU A 78 -17.63 20.43 -8.27
C GLU A 78 -17.31 18.95 -8.52
N GLN A 79 -16.80 18.61 -9.70
CA GLN A 79 -16.43 17.24 -10.04
C GLN A 79 -15.19 16.78 -9.27
N LYS A 80 -14.25 17.69 -9.00
CA LYS A 80 -13.08 17.43 -8.15
C LYS A 80 -13.52 17.09 -6.72
N THR A 81 -14.42 17.89 -6.14
CA THR A 81 -15.00 17.63 -4.81
C THR A 81 -15.75 16.31 -4.75
N GLU A 82 -16.59 15.99 -5.74
CA GLU A 82 -17.29 14.71 -5.80
C GLU A 82 -16.31 13.53 -5.94
N GLY A 83 -15.27 13.66 -6.77
CA GLY A 83 -14.24 12.64 -6.96
C GLY A 83 -13.47 12.35 -5.67
N LEU A 84 -13.02 13.40 -4.97
CA LEU A 84 -12.33 13.28 -3.68
C LEU A 84 -13.24 12.64 -2.61
N LYS A 85 -14.54 12.94 -2.63
CA LYS A 85 -15.51 12.32 -1.72
C LYS A 85 -15.61 10.81 -1.96
N PHE A 86 -15.72 10.36 -3.21
CA PHE A 86 -15.74 8.94 -3.54
C PHE A 86 -14.41 8.24 -3.20
N PHE A 87 -13.29 8.93 -3.39
CA PHE A 87 -11.96 8.44 -3.02
C PHE A 87 -11.84 8.25 -1.49
N PHE A 88 -12.28 9.23 -0.70
CA PHE A 88 -12.32 9.12 0.76
C PHE A 88 -13.15 7.91 1.22
N PHE A 89 -14.36 7.73 0.68
CA PHE A 89 -15.17 6.55 1.01
C PHE A 89 -14.52 5.25 0.56
N PHE A 90 -13.85 5.23 -0.60
CA PHE A 90 -13.09 4.08 -1.06
C PHE A 90 -12.00 3.69 -0.06
N GLU A 91 -11.21 4.63 0.45
CA GLU A 91 -10.15 4.36 1.44
C GLU A 91 -10.74 3.81 2.76
N VAL A 92 -11.80 4.44 3.26
CA VAL A 92 -12.49 4.00 4.49
C VAL A 92 -13.02 2.57 4.34
N PHE A 93 -13.76 2.28 3.26
CA PHE A 93 -14.30 0.94 3.04
C PHE A 93 -13.22 -0.09 2.71
N TYR A 94 -12.09 0.33 2.14
CA TYR A 94 -10.94 -0.53 1.91
C TYR A 94 -10.35 -1.03 3.23
N CYS A 95 -10.07 -0.11 4.17
CA CYS A 95 -9.61 -0.45 5.51
C CYS A 95 -10.65 -1.29 6.29
N ALA A 96 -11.94 -0.99 6.14
CA ALA A 96 -12.99 -1.79 6.76
C ALA A 96 -13.13 -3.20 6.17
N ALA A 97 -12.88 -3.38 4.87
CA ALA A 97 -13.01 -4.67 4.19
C ALA A 97 -11.82 -5.60 4.45
N ILE A 98 -10.60 -5.07 4.52
CA ILE A 98 -9.40 -5.90 4.66
C ILE A 98 -9.34 -6.63 6.01
N ILE A 99 -9.89 -6.03 7.07
CA ILE A 99 -9.93 -6.61 8.42
C ILE A 99 -10.66 -7.98 8.43
N PRO A 100 -11.96 -8.07 8.09
CA PRO A 100 -12.68 -9.35 8.11
C PRO A 100 -12.19 -10.33 7.04
N ILE A 101 -11.64 -9.87 5.91
CA ILE A 101 -11.03 -10.73 4.90
C ILE A 101 -9.81 -11.46 5.48
N LYS A 102 -8.88 -10.72 6.10
CA LYS A 102 -7.69 -11.31 6.71
C LYS A 102 -8.03 -12.18 7.90
N LEU A 103 -9.02 -11.79 8.71
CA LEU A 103 -9.50 -12.62 9.83
C LEU A 103 -10.07 -13.96 9.35
N SER A 104 -10.82 -13.97 8.23
CA SER A 104 -11.32 -15.22 7.61
C SER A 104 -10.17 -16.16 7.23
N ILE A 105 -9.13 -15.64 6.57
CA ILE A 105 -7.94 -16.42 6.19
C ILE A 105 -7.22 -16.95 7.44
N SER A 106 -7.00 -16.10 8.44
CA SER A 106 -6.38 -16.49 9.70
C SER A 106 -7.15 -17.61 10.42
N PHE A 107 -8.47 -17.50 10.53
CA PHE A 107 -9.29 -18.53 11.16
C PHE A 107 -9.30 -19.84 10.38
N MET A 108 -9.28 -19.76 9.04
CA MET A 108 -9.09 -20.94 8.20
C MET A 108 -7.74 -21.62 8.47
N LEU A 109 -6.65 -20.86 8.61
CA LEU A 109 -5.33 -21.39 8.94
C LEU A 109 -5.28 -21.98 10.36
N VAL A 110 -5.93 -21.36 11.34
CA VAL A 110 -6.06 -21.92 12.71
C VAL A 110 -6.74 -23.28 12.67
N ARG A 111 -7.82 -23.42 11.89
CA ARG A 111 -8.54 -24.69 11.72
C ARG A 111 -7.65 -25.75 11.06
N ILE A 112 -6.80 -25.38 10.09
CA ILE A 112 -5.86 -26.30 9.44
C ILE A 112 -4.72 -26.70 10.40
N ALA A 113 -4.26 -25.77 11.24
CA ALA A 113 -3.19 -25.99 12.22
C ALA A 113 -3.60 -26.82 13.46
N SER A 114 -4.76 -27.46 13.41
CA SER A 114 -5.34 -28.26 14.50
C SER A 114 -4.31 -29.19 15.14
N GLY A 115 -4.04 -28.99 16.43
CA GLY A 115 -3.12 -29.79 17.25
C GLY A 115 -1.76 -29.15 17.55
N LYS A 116 -1.32 -28.10 16.83
CA LYS A 116 -0.02 -27.44 17.09
C LYS A 116 -0.19 -26.10 17.81
N LYS A 117 -0.33 -26.14 19.14
CA LYS A 117 -0.62 -24.96 19.99
C LYS A 117 0.26 -23.74 19.72
N LYS A 118 1.57 -23.91 19.48
CA LYS A 118 2.50 -22.79 19.21
C LYS A 118 2.12 -21.99 17.95
N TYR A 119 1.76 -22.68 16.87
CA TYR A 119 1.35 -22.04 15.61
C TYR A 119 0.01 -21.33 15.75
N ILE A 120 -0.92 -21.92 16.51
CA ILE A 120 -2.23 -21.30 16.79
C ILE A 120 -2.06 -20.00 17.56
N HIS A 121 -1.23 -19.96 18.60
CA HIS A 121 -0.96 -18.72 19.36
C HIS A 121 -0.31 -17.65 18.49
N SER A 122 0.64 -18.03 17.62
CA SER A 122 1.26 -17.10 16.69
C SER A 122 0.26 -16.52 15.68
N LEU A 123 -0.65 -17.34 15.15
CA LEU A 123 -1.75 -16.90 14.28
C LEU A 123 -2.68 -15.90 14.98
N TYR A 124 -3.05 -16.15 16.23
CA TYR A 124 -3.87 -15.20 17.00
C TYR A 124 -3.12 -13.89 17.26
N ALA A 125 -1.83 -13.95 17.60
CA ALA A 125 -1.01 -12.76 17.83
C ALA A 125 -0.89 -11.90 16.57
N VAL A 126 -0.56 -12.51 15.42
CA VAL A 126 -0.51 -11.81 14.12
C VAL A 126 -1.89 -11.28 13.76
N SER A 127 -2.95 -12.03 14.04
CA SER A 127 -4.31 -11.61 13.73
C SER A 127 -4.76 -10.38 14.53
N ALA A 128 -4.45 -10.38 15.83
CA ALA A 128 -4.69 -9.23 16.69
C ALA A 128 -3.88 -8.02 16.22
N MET A 129 -2.60 -8.21 15.91
CA MET A 129 -1.70 -7.14 15.46
C MET A 129 -2.20 -6.44 14.19
N PHE A 130 -2.51 -7.18 13.12
CA PHE A 130 -2.99 -6.55 11.89
C PHE A 130 -4.37 -5.91 12.09
N THR A 131 -5.23 -6.53 12.90
CA THR A 131 -6.59 -6.03 13.15
C THR A 131 -6.51 -4.68 13.85
N VAL A 132 -5.74 -4.59 14.94
CA VAL A 132 -5.53 -3.34 15.68
C VAL A 132 -4.95 -2.25 14.79
N MET A 133 -3.91 -2.56 14.00
CA MET A 133 -3.29 -1.57 13.11
C MET A 133 -4.26 -1.06 12.03
N ASN A 134 -5.03 -1.93 11.39
CA ASN A 134 -6.01 -1.51 10.37
C ASN A 134 -7.20 -0.76 11.00
N PHE A 135 -7.60 -1.07 12.24
CA PHE A 135 -8.61 -0.29 12.97
C PHE A 135 -8.10 1.11 13.29
N ILE A 136 -6.86 1.26 13.77
CA ILE A 136 -6.24 2.56 14.02
C ILE A 136 -6.22 3.38 12.72
N ALA A 137 -5.78 2.79 11.61
CA ALA A 137 -5.77 3.44 10.31
C ALA A 137 -7.18 3.85 9.86
N LEU A 138 -8.18 2.98 10.03
CA LEU A 138 -9.58 3.28 9.70
C LEU A 138 -10.10 4.51 10.46
N PHE A 139 -9.91 4.55 11.77
CA PHE A 139 -10.34 5.70 12.58
C PHE A 139 -9.55 6.96 12.23
N TYR A 140 -8.25 6.83 12.00
CA TYR A 140 -7.41 7.96 11.60
C TYR A 140 -7.89 8.57 10.28
N ILE A 141 -8.12 7.75 9.24
CA ILE A 141 -8.62 8.23 7.94
C ILE A 141 -9.97 8.92 8.10
N ILE A 142 -10.87 8.43 8.95
CA ILE A 142 -12.17 9.08 9.16
C ILE A 142 -12.03 10.45 9.84
N PHE A 143 -11.12 10.57 10.81
CA PHE A 143 -11.02 11.74 11.70
C PHE A 143 -9.79 12.63 11.45
N HIS A 144 -9.07 12.44 10.34
CA HIS A 144 -7.85 13.23 10.06
C HIS A 144 -8.13 14.71 9.73
N CYS A 145 -9.38 15.07 9.41
CA CYS A 145 -9.81 16.45 9.20
C CYS A 145 -10.97 16.83 10.14
N SER A 146 -10.98 18.09 10.55
CA SER A 146 -12.04 18.70 11.35
C SER A 146 -12.58 19.94 10.64
N PRO A 147 -13.85 19.96 10.19
CA PRO A 147 -14.80 18.85 10.16
C PRO A 147 -14.41 17.77 9.12
N VAL A 148 -14.90 16.54 9.28
CA VAL A 148 -14.61 15.40 8.37
C VAL A 148 -14.88 15.75 6.90
N GLN A 149 -15.87 16.61 6.65
CA GLN A 149 -16.26 17.09 5.33
C GLN A 149 -15.16 17.88 4.61
N TYR A 150 -14.22 18.46 5.36
CA TYR A 150 -13.09 19.19 4.82
C TYR A 150 -12.11 18.29 4.04
N ALA A 151 -12.13 16.97 4.29
CA ALA A 151 -11.31 16.01 3.56
C ALA A 151 -11.62 15.96 2.06
N TRP A 152 -12.86 16.29 1.64
CA TRP A 152 -13.24 16.35 0.23
C TRP A 152 -13.72 17.72 -0.24
N ASN A 153 -14.11 18.61 0.69
CA ASN A 153 -14.54 19.97 0.40
C ASN A 153 -13.67 20.99 1.12
N THR A 154 -12.60 21.42 0.45
CA THR A 154 -11.65 22.41 0.96
C THR A 154 -12.20 23.84 1.00
N SER A 155 -13.41 24.08 0.47
CA SER A 155 -14.05 25.40 0.50
C SER A 155 -14.77 25.69 1.83
N ILE A 156 -14.81 24.74 2.77
CA ILE A 156 -15.45 24.94 4.07
C ILE A 156 -14.57 25.85 4.95
N PRO A 157 -15.05 27.03 5.37
CA PRO A 157 -14.27 27.95 6.19
C PRO A 157 -14.00 27.37 7.58
N GLY A 158 -12.76 27.55 8.06
CA GLY A 158 -12.33 27.08 9.39
C GLY A 158 -12.03 25.58 9.47
N GLY A 159 -12.03 24.85 8.34
CA GLY A 159 -11.61 23.46 8.29
C GLY A 159 -10.09 23.32 8.31
N SER A 160 -9.60 22.32 9.05
CA SER A 160 -8.19 21.95 9.04
C SER A 160 -8.03 20.44 8.98
N CYS A 161 -6.97 19.99 8.31
CA CYS A 161 -6.54 18.60 8.29
C CYS A 161 -5.18 18.48 8.97
N ASN A 162 -4.91 17.30 9.52
CA ASN A 162 -3.56 16.95 9.97
C ASN A 162 -2.56 17.02 8.79
N PRO A 163 -1.26 17.23 9.07
CA PRO A 163 -0.24 17.30 8.02
C PRO A 163 -0.24 16.06 7.13
N ALA A 164 -0.09 16.26 5.82
CA ALA A 164 -0.04 15.20 4.81
C ALA A 164 1.00 14.10 5.15
N LYS A 165 2.13 14.51 5.75
CA LYS A 165 3.16 13.59 6.25
C LYS A 165 2.62 12.53 7.22
N VAL A 166 1.76 12.91 8.17
CA VAL A 166 1.23 11.98 9.16
C VAL A 166 0.30 10.96 8.50
N LEU A 167 -0.48 11.38 7.50
CA LEU A 167 -1.32 10.49 6.73
C LEU A 167 -0.49 9.48 5.91
N ALA A 168 0.58 9.96 5.26
CA ALA A 168 1.52 9.09 4.56
C ALA A 168 2.16 8.06 5.52
N ASP A 169 2.66 8.50 6.68
CA ASP A 169 3.25 7.63 7.71
C ASP A 169 2.29 6.50 8.14
N ILE A 170 0.99 6.81 8.29
CA ILE A 170 -0.06 5.81 8.61
C ILE A 170 -0.26 4.83 7.44
N TYR A 171 -0.27 5.30 6.20
CA TYR A 171 -0.37 4.43 5.03
C TYR A 171 0.83 3.48 4.89
N TYR A 172 2.04 3.98 5.16
CA TYR A 172 3.26 3.17 5.21
C TYR A 172 3.16 2.09 6.28
N ALA A 173 2.89 2.47 7.53
CA ALA A 173 2.81 1.54 8.65
C ALA A 173 1.77 0.44 8.40
N THR A 174 0.58 0.83 7.93
CA THR A 174 -0.52 -0.10 7.64
C THR A 174 -0.17 -1.03 6.49
N THR A 175 0.47 -0.52 5.43
CA THR A 175 0.86 -1.34 4.28
C THR A 175 1.95 -2.35 4.64
N VAL A 176 2.97 -1.94 5.39
CA VAL A 176 4.05 -2.83 5.86
C VAL A 176 3.49 -3.96 6.71
N VAL A 177 2.60 -3.65 7.66
CA VAL A 177 1.93 -4.67 8.49
C VAL A 177 1.09 -5.62 7.63
N ASN A 178 0.38 -5.07 6.64
CA ASN A 178 -0.45 -5.86 5.75
C ASN A 178 0.40 -6.83 4.90
N ILE A 179 1.47 -6.36 4.26
CA ILE A 179 2.39 -7.19 3.48
C ILE A 179 3.01 -8.27 4.38
N THR A 180 3.54 -7.88 5.55
CA THR A 180 4.17 -8.82 6.49
C THR A 180 3.20 -9.94 6.90
N THR A 181 1.93 -9.59 7.14
CA THR A 181 0.89 -10.56 7.47
C THR A 181 0.58 -11.50 6.30
N ASP A 182 0.59 -11.00 5.07
CA ASP A 182 0.31 -11.80 3.87
C ASP A 182 1.43 -12.83 3.64
N TRP A 183 2.69 -12.43 3.82
CA TRP A 183 3.83 -13.34 3.80
C TRP A 183 3.80 -14.36 4.92
N PHE A 184 3.46 -13.94 6.14
CA PHE A 184 3.30 -14.84 7.27
C PHE A 184 2.24 -15.91 6.97
N CYS A 185 1.06 -15.51 6.49
CA CYS A 185 -0.02 -16.44 6.15
C CYS A 185 0.36 -17.37 4.98
N ALA A 186 1.14 -16.89 4.01
CA ALA A 186 1.58 -17.66 2.85
C ALA A 186 2.65 -18.70 3.20
N ILE A 187 3.59 -18.37 4.10
CA ILE A 187 4.67 -19.26 4.54
C ILE A 187 4.16 -20.30 5.54
N LEU A 188 3.25 -19.92 6.43
CA LEU A 188 2.73 -20.76 7.52
C LEU A 188 2.32 -22.20 7.13
N PRO A 189 1.60 -22.46 6.01
CA PRO A 189 1.22 -23.81 5.65
C PRO A 189 2.43 -24.71 5.33
N ILE A 190 3.57 -24.17 4.88
CA ILE A 190 4.75 -24.96 4.49
C ILE A 190 5.32 -25.80 5.65
N PRO A 191 5.74 -25.20 6.80
CA PRO A 191 6.26 -25.95 7.93
C PRO A 191 5.18 -26.77 8.64
N LEU A 192 3.91 -26.34 8.57
CA LEU A 192 2.80 -27.10 9.15
C LEU A 192 2.67 -28.47 8.46
N LEU A 193 2.89 -28.49 7.15
CA LEU A 193 2.66 -29.60 6.24
C LEU A 193 3.92 -30.46 5.97
N TRP A 194 5.12 -30.00 6.34
CA TRP A 194 6.39 -30.70 6.05
C TRP A 194 6.48 -32.12 6.62
N ASN A 195 5.85 -32.39 7.77
CA ASN A 195 5.87 -33.70 8.43
C ASN A 195 4.70 -34.62 8.05
N VAL A 196 3.82 -34.20 7.13
CA VAL A 196 2.65 -34.98 6.72
C VAL A 196 2.87 -35.46 5.29
N GLN A 197 2.70 -36.76 5.02
CA GLN A 197 2.77 -37.31 3.66
C GLN A 197 1.63 -36.74 2.82
N LEU A 198 1.93 -35.68 2.07
CA LEU A 198 0.93 -34.93 1.33
C LEU A 198 0.71 -35.48 -0.06
N ASN A 199 -0.57 -35.64 -0.39
CA ASN A 199 -1.00 -35.96 -1.73
C ASN A 199 -0.67 -34.79 -2.68
N ARG A 200 -0.44 -35.09 -3.98
CA ARG A 200 0.05 -34.11 -4.98
C ARG A 200 -0.83 -32.85 -5.07
N ASN A 201 -2.12 -32.98 -4.78
CA ASN A 201 -3.11 -31.89 -4.77
C ASN A 201 -2.87 -30.87 -3.64
N ALA A 202 -2.38 -31.32 -2.48
CA ALA A 202 -2.09 -30.42 -1.36
C ALA A 202 -0.80 -29.64 -1.61
N LYS A 203 0.23 -30.27 -2.21
CA LYS A 203 1.44 -29.58 -2.68
C LYS A 203 1.10 -28.47 -3.69
N LEU A 204 0.16 -28.75 -4.60
CA LEU A 204 -0.33 -27.74 -5.55
C LEU A 204 -1.07 -26.59 -4.86
N SER A 205 -1.91 -26.89 -3.86
CA SER A 205 -2.67 -25.87 -3.12
C SER A 205 -1.75 -24.91 -2.37
N VAL A 206 -0.69 -25.42 -1.75
CA VAL A 206 0.33 -24.59 -1.07
C VAL A 206 1.03 -23.66 -2.06
N GLY A 207 1.41 -24.17 -3.23
CA GLY A 207 2.01 -23.34 -4.29
C GLY A 207 1.10 -22.21 -4.75
N VAL A 208 -0.20 -22.47 -4.90
CA VAL A 208 -1.19 -21.45 -5.27
C VAL A 208 -1.33 -20.37 -4.19
N ILE A 209 -1.41 -20.77 -2.91
CA ILE A 209 -1.52 -19.82 -1.79
C ILE A 209 -0.28 -18.92 -1.71
N LEU A 210 0.91 -19.48 -1.89
CA LEU A 210 2.16 -18.72 -1.89
C LEU A 210 2.20 -17.68 -3.02
N SER A 211 1.82 -18.09 -4.25
CA SER A 211 1.76 -17.17 -5.39
C SER A 211 0.73 -16.06 -5.19
N LEU A 212 -0.43 -16.37 -4.59
CA LEU A 212 -1.45 -15.37 -4.28
C LEU A 212 -0.98 -14.38 -3.21
N GLY A 213 -0.25 -14.83 -2.19
CA GLY A 213 0.35 -13.96 -1.17
C GLY A 213 1.36 -12.97 -1.78
N ALA A 214 2.27 -13.46 -2.63
CA ALA A 214 3.23 -12.60 -3.32
C ALA A 214 2.54 -11.55 -4.23
N LEU A 215 1.49 -11.97 -4.94
CA LEU A 215 0.66 -11.09 -5.76
C LEU A 215 -0.06 -10.01 -4.96
N ALA A 216 -0.65 -10.39 -3.83
CA ALA A 216 -1.33 -9.46 -2.93
C ALA A 216 -0.36 -8.42 -2.37
N SER A 217 0.83 -8.85 -1.93
CA SER A 217 1.88 -7.97 -1.43
C SER A 217 2.34 -6.97 -2.50
N LEU A 218 2.59 -7.44 -3.73
CA LEU A 218 2.96 -6.58 -4.86
C LEU A 218 1.88 -5.53 -5.15
N SER A 219 0.62 -5.96 -5.22
CA SER A 219 -0.51 -5.04 -5.42
C SER A 219 -0.60 -3.99 -4.31
N ALA A 220 -0.36 -4.38 -3.05
CA ALA A 220 -0.35 -3.47 -1.92
C ALA A 220 0.76 -2.41 -2.01
N CYS A 221 1.97 -2.81 -2.42
CA CYS A 221 3.07 -1.86 -2.64
C CYS A 221 2.78 -0.88 -3.76
N ILE A 222 2.25 -1.36 -4.90
CA ILE A 222 1.88 -0.50 -6.03
C ILE A 222 0.84 0.53 -5.57
N ARG A 223 -0.19 0.09 -4.84
CA ARG A 223 -1.20 1.00 -4.30
C ARG A 223 -0.59 2.04 -3.35
N LEU A 224 0.32 1.63 -2.46
CA LEU A 224 1.00 2.56 -1.54
C LEU A 224 1.75 3.63 -2.30
N VAL A 225 2.52 3.25 -3.32
CA VAL A 225 3.24 4.18 -4.20
C VAL A 225 2.30 5.23 -4.79
N TYR A 226 1.18 4.82 -5.37
CA TYR A 226 0.22 5.75 -5.97
C TYR A 226 -0.48 6.62 -4.92
N THR A 227 -0.83 6.04 -3.77
CA THR A 227 -1.55 6.76 -2.69
C THR A 227 -0.63 7.79 -2.03
N VAL A 228 0.64 7.44 -1.82
CA VAL A 228 1.63 8.35 -1.26
C VAL A 228 2.06 9.40 -2.28
N ASN A 229 2.15 9.08 -3.58
CA ASN A 229 2.43 10.09 -4.60
C ASN A 229 1.36 11.20 -4.64
N LEU A 230 0.12 10.90 -4.28
CA LEU A 230 -0.92 11.91 -4.08
C LEU A 230 -0.69 12.81 -2.85
N THR A 231 0.22 12.42 -1.95
CA THR A 231 0.45 13.00 -0.63
C THR A 231 1.86 13.60 -0.44
N HIS A 232 2.95 13.01 -0.98
CA HIS A 232 4.34 13.52 -0.98
C HIS A 232 5.31 12.67 -1.85
N SER A 233 6.37 13.26 -2.42
CA SER A 233 7.28 12.61 -3.40
C SER A 233 8.47 11.83 -2.78
N THR A 234 8.91 12.18 -1.58
CA THR A 234 10.18 11.69 -0.98
C THR A 234 10.14 10.24 -0.49
N ASP A 235 8.96 9.72 -0.15
CA ASP A 235 8.85 8.41 0.50
C ASP A 235 8.70 7.25 -0.50
N PHE A 236 8.56 7.56 -1.79
CA PHE A 236 8.45 6.60 -2.90
C PHE A 236 9.65 5.63 -2.95
N LEU A 237 10.86 6.15 -2.73
CA LEU A 237 12.11 5.39 -2.81
C LEU A 237 12.15 4.22 -1.81
N SER A 238 11.55 4.39 -0.63
CA SER A 238 11.49 3.34 0.39
C SER A 238 10.55 2.18 -0.02
N ALA A 239 9.38 2.50 -0.59
CA ALA A 239 8.43 1.50 -1.08
C ALA A 239 8.96 0.75 -2.31
N ALA A 240 9.64 1.46 -3.21
CA ALA A 240 10.30 0.87 -4.38
C ALA A 240 11.43 -0.10 -3.97
N LYS A 241 12.29 0.29 -3.01
CA LYS A 241 13.33 -0.59 -2.45
C LYS A 241 12.75 -1.86 -1.82
N GLN A 242 11.64 -1.74 -1.09
CA GLN A 242 10.95 -2.90 -0.52
C GLN A 242 10.42 -3.83 -1.62
N LEU A 243 9.83 -3.28 -2.68
CA LEU A 243 9.37 -4.05 -3.85
C LEU A 243 10.49 -4.87 -4.50
N LEU A 244 11.65 -4.25 -4.75
CA LEU A 244 12.79 -4.92 -5.37
C LEU A 244 13.30 -6.10 -4.54
N ARG A 245 13.42 -5.94 -3.22
CA ARG A 245 13.84 -7.04 -2.32
C ARG A 245 12.88 -8.23 -2.38
N GLN A 246 11.58 -7.96 -2.39
CA GLN A 246 10.56 -9.02 -2.45
C GLN A 246 10.62 -9.78 -3.78
N LEU A 247 10.91 -9.09 -4.89
CA LEU A 247 11.13 -9.74 -6.19
C LEU A 247 12.38 -10.62 -6.21
N GLU A 248 13.45 -10.21 -5.53
CA GLU A 248 14.68 -11.01 -5.39
C GLU A 248 14.45 -12.28 -4.55
N GLU A 249 13.68 -12.19 -3.45
CA GLU A 249 13.34 -13.36 -2.62
C GLU A 249 12.51 -14.38 -3.39
N VAL A 250 11.51 -13.92 -4.16
CA VAL A 250 10.70 -14.80 -5.02
C VAL A 250 11.58 -15.49 -6.07
N LYS A 251 12.49 -14.73 -6.70
CA LYS A 251 13.45 -15.26 -7.69
C LYS A 251 14.39 -16.31 -7.08
N SER A 252 14.83 -16.10 -5.84
CA SER A 252 15.71 -17.02 -5.11
C SER A 252 14.98 -18.32 -4.71
N ALA A 253 13.72 -18.22 -4.27
CA ALA A 253 12.90 -19.37 -3.92
C ALA A 253 12.61 -20.28 -5.13
N GLU A 254 12.43 -19.69 -6.32
CA GLU A 254 12.21 -20.44 -7.57
C GLU A 254 13.47 -21.21 -8.01
N GLY A 255 14.66 -20.61 -7.85
CA GLY A 255 15.94 -21.26 -8.18
C GLY A 255 16.31 -22.45 -7.28
N HIS A 256 15.72 -22.54 -6.08
CA HIS A 256 15.92 -23.67 -5.18
C HIS A 256 15.03 -24.89 -5.53
N ASP A 257 13.81 -24.68 -6.03
CA ASP A 257 12.90 -25.76 -6.42
C ASP A 257 13.39 -26.49 -7.69
N GLU A 258 14.02 -25.77 -8.64
CA GLU A 258 14.64 -26.38 -9.83
C GLU A 258 15.84 -27.27 -9.48
N ARG A 259 16.66 -26.91 -8.48
CA ARG A 259 17.81 -27.74 -8.06
C ARG A 259 17.39 -28.96 -7.25
N ALA A 260 16.27 -28.90 -6.53
CA ALA A 260 15.80 -30.00 -5.69
C ALA A 260 15.11 -31.14 -6.49
N HIS A 261 14.68 -30.88 -7.72
CA HIS A 261 13.98 -31.86 -8.57
C HIS A 261 14.86 -32.48 -9.68
N GLY A 262 16.17 -32.61 -9.46
CA GLY A 262 17.10 -33.36 -10.29
C GLY A 262 16.98 -34.89 -10.16
N ARG A 263 15.90 -35.49 -10.68
CA ARG A 263 15.89 -36.91 -11.11
C ARG A 263 15.06 -37.05 -12.39
N PRO A 264 15.57 -37.76 -13.42
CA PRO A 264 14.83 -37.93 -14.66
C PRO A 264 13.64 -38.88 -14.42
N ARG A 265 12.42 -38.42 -14.74
CA ARG A 265 11.27 -39.32 -14.97
C ARG A 265 10.94 -39.32 -16.47
N PRO A 266 10.56 -40.47 -17.03
CA PRO A 266 10.42 -40.61 -18.46
C PRO A 266 9.21 -39.85 -18.99
N ARG A 267 9.39 -39.42 -20.23
CA ARG A 267 8.52 -38.64 -21.10
C ARG A 267 7.13 -39.27 -21.20
N SER A 268 6.09 -38.52 -20.82
CA SER A 268 4.77 -38.69 -21.42
C SER A 268 4.15 -37.32 -21.69
N THR A 269 3.51 -37.27 -22.84
CA THR A 269 2.94 -36.14 -23.54
C THR A 269 1.80 -35.50 -22.77
N SER A 270 1.91 -34.19 -22.49
CA SER A 270 0.75 -33.29 -22.52
C SER A 270 1.24 -31.85 -22.55
N SER A 271 1.29 -31.32 -23.77
CA SER A 271 1.30 -29.89 -24.07
C SER A 271 0.09 -29.20 -23.40
N LYS A 272 0.22 -27.90 -23.11
CA LYS A 272 -0.80 -26.96 -22.61
C LYS A 272 -0.98 -26.82 -21.07
N ARG A 273 0.08 -26.44 -20.32
CA ARG A 273 -0.12 -25.74 -19.01
C ARG A 273 1.06 -24.87 -18.52
N SER A 274 1.95 -24.43 -19.41
CA SER A 274 3.14 -23.64 -19.03
C SER A 274 3.11 -22.18 -19.47
N THR A 275 2.11 -21.74 -20.25
CA THR A 275 2.06 -20.37 -20.79
C THR A 275 1.64 -19.32 -19.75
N SER A 276 0.75 -19.66 -18.80
CA SER A 276 0.27 -18.69 -17.82
C SER A 276 1.33 -18.21 -16.80
N LYS A 277 2.33 -19.03 -16.47
CA LYS A 277 3.42 -18.63 -15.54
C LYS A 277 4.45 -17.75 -16.24
N SER A 278 4.86 -18.11 -17.46
CA SER A 278 5.81 -17.32 -18.25
C SER A 278 5.24 -15.98 -18.67
N ASP A 279 3.97 -15.93 -19.06
CA ASP A 279 3.30 -14.70 -19.48
C ASP A 279 3.07 -13.78 -18.29
N PHE A 280 2.78 -14.34 -17.11
CA PHE A 280 2.66 -13.61 -15.87
C PHE A 280 4.02 -13.04 -15.41
N LEU A 281 5.09 -13.84 -15.46
CA LEU A 281 6.47 -13.39 -15.21
C LEU A 281 6.93 -12.32 -16.21
N ALA A 282 6.52 -12.43 -17.47
CA ALA A 282 6.82 -11.43 -18.49
C ALA A 282 6.12 -10.10 -18.21
N LYS A 283 4.84 -10.13 -17.82
CA LYS A 283 4.09 -8.93 -17.40
C LYS A 283 4.68 -8.30 -16.13
N LEU A 284 5.09 -9.12 -15.17
CA LEU A 284 5.79 -8.69 -13.96
C LEU A 284 7.11 -7.99 -14.25
N LYS A 285 7.93 -8.60 -15.12
CA LYS A 285 9.21 -8.00 -15.56
C LYS A 285 9.00 -6.72 -16.35
N ALA A 286 7.95 -6.64 -17.16
CA ALA A 286 7.61 -5.43 -17.89
C ALA A 286 7.21 -4.30 -16.93
N ILE A 287 6.39 -4.58 -15.92
CA ILE A 287 6.00 -3.60 -14.89
C ILE A 287 7.21 -3.18 -14.04
N ALA A 288 8.08 -4.11 -13.65
CA ALA A 288 9.30 -3.78 -12.92
C ALA A 288 10.25 -2.90 -13.74
N LYS A 289 10.38 -3.16 -15.04
CA LYS A 289 11.22 -2.37 -15.95
C LYS A 289 10.67 -0.96 -16.20
N GLU A 290 9.34 -0.83 -16.32
CA GLU A 290 8.68 0.47 -16.42
C GLU A 290 8.90 1.29 -15.14
N LEU A 291 8.84 0.62 -13.99
CA LEU A 291 9.04 1.25 -12.68
C LEU A 291 10.50 1.67 -12.46
N ASP A 292 11.48 0.84 -12.84
CA ASP A 292 12.90 1.23 -12.85
C ASP A 292 13.14 2.45 -13.77
N GLY A 293 12.46 2.50 -14.91
CA GLY A 293 12.51 3.65 -15.81
C GLY A 293 11.99 4.93 -15.15
N HIS A 294 10.88 4.84 -14.42
CA HIS A 294 10.32 5.97 -13.66
C HIS A 294 11.23 6.36 -12.48
N ILE A 295 11.78 5.40 -11.74
CA ILE A 295 12.74 5.64 -10.65
C ILE A 295 13.98 6.38 -11.19
N ALA A 296 14.56 5.92 -12.29
CA ALA A 296 15.74 6.54 -12.89
C ALA A 296 15.47 7.94 -13.47
N ASN A 297 14.23 8.22 -13.88
CA ASN A 297 13.83 9.54 -14.35
C ASN A 297 13.59 10.51 -13.19
N LEU A 298 13.09 9.99 -12.06
CA LEU A 298 12.85 10.74 -10.83
C LEU A 298 14.15 11.03 -10.07
N GLU A 299 15.09 10.07 -10.00
CA GLU A 299 16.46 10.34 -9.51
C GLU A 299 17.13 11.44 -10.32
N ARG A 300 16.84 11.52 -11.63
CA ARG A 300 17.34 12.58 -12.51
C ARG A 300 16.68 13.95 -12.23
N GLN A 301 15.43 13.95 -11.78
CA GLN A 301 14.74 15.17 -11.34
C GLN A 301 15.24 15.65 -9.97
N GLU A 302 15.50 14.72 -9.03
CA GLU A 302 16.13 15.03 -7.73
C GLU A 302 17.55 15.59 -7.90
N THR A 303 18.35 15.06 -8.84
CA THR A 303 19.66 15.64 -9.15
C THR A 303 19.57 17.04 -9.76
N HIS A 304 18.54 17.33 -10.56
CA HIS A 304 18.35 18.68 -11.13
C HIS A 304 17.81 19.70 -10.11
N GLU A 305 17.00 19.29 -9.12
CA GLU A 305 16.64 20.17 -7.99
C GLU A 305 17.83 20.42 -7.05
N THR A 306 18.76 19.47 -6.94
CA THR A 306 19.97 19.65 -6.13
C THR A 306 21.05 20.48 -6.86
N GLU A 307 21.15 20.42 -8.20
CA GLU A 307 21.99 21.31 -9.02
C GLU A 307 21.39 22.71 -9.23
N GLY A 308 20.07 22.89 -9.06
CA GLY A 308 19.40 24.20 -9.06
C GLY A 308 19.66 25.06 -7.81
N HIS A 309 20.49 24.57 -6.88
CA HIS A 309 20.97 25.30 -5.71
C HIS A 309 22.49 25.49 -5.76
N GLU A 310 23.04 25.80 -6.93
CA GLU A 310 24.32 26.49 -7.04
C GLU A 310 24.04 28.00 -7.07
N PRO A 311 24.62 28.82 -6.16
CA PRO A 311 24.29 30.24 -6.08
C PRO A 311 24.89 30.98 -7.28
N GLU A 312 24.05 31.44 -8.21
CA GLU A 312 24.43 32.47 -9.17
C GLU A 312 24.85 33.72 -8.38
N GLY A 313 26.08 34.17 -8.66
CA GLY A 313 26.77 35.21 -7.91
C GLY A 313 26.02 36.53 -7.85
N HIS A 314 25.95 37.08 -6.64
CA HIS A 314 25.89 38.52 -6.45
C HIS A 314 27.33 39.06 -6.49
N GLU A 315 27.58 39.97 -7.43
CA GLU A 315 28.80 40.79 -7.50
C GLU A 315 29.01 41.60 -6.19
N PRO A 316 30.25 42.02 -5.92
CA PRO A 316 30.74 42.40 -4.60
C PRO A 316 30.54 43.90 -4.33
N GLU A 317 29.48 44.27 -3.62
CA GLU A 317 29.27 45.68 -3.20
C GLU A 317 28.71 45.76 -1.77
N GLU A 318 29.31 45.04 -0.82
CA GLU A 318 28.95 45.19 0.61
C GLU A 318 30.11 44.88 1.57
N ARG A 319 31.27 44.43 1.07
CA ARG A 319 32.46 44.12 1.89
C ARG A 319 33.43 45.30 2.09
N GLU A 320 33.00 46.52 1.75
CA GLU A 320 33.75 47.75 2.07
C GLU A 320 33.03 48.63 3.11
N ALA A 321 31.77 48.33 3.46
CA ALA A 321 31.02 49.10 4.46
C ALA A 321 31.21 48.56 5.90
N GLU A 322 31.23 47.24 6.11
CA GLU A 322 31.39 46.67 7.45
C GLU A 322 32.85 46.66 7.96
N THR A 323 33.84 46.86 7.07
CA THR A 323 35.26 46.96 7.44
C THR A 323 35.67 48.39 7.84
N GLN A 324 34.89 49.43 7.49
CA GLN A 324 35.13 50.82 7.90
C GLN A 324 34.42 51.21 9.21
N GLU A 325 33.38 50.47 9.62
CA GLU A 325 32.66 50.73 10.88
C GLU A 325 33.35 50.17 12.13
N TRP A 326 34.21 49.16 11.99
CA TRP A 326 34.97 48.63 13.14
C TRP A 326 36.28 49.41 13.43
N GLU A 327 36.90 50.04 12.42
CA GLU A 327 38.15 50.80 12.61
C GLU A 327 37.93 52.23 13.15
N THR A 328 36.69 52.76 13.12
CA THR A 328 36.36 54.10 13.65
C THR A 328 35.89 54.12 15.10
N HIS A 329 35.57 52.96 15.70
CA HIS A 329 35.13 52.88 17.10
C HIS A 329 36.24 52.56 18.12
N GLU A 330 37.48 52.31 17.67
CA GLU A 330 38.61 51.97 18.57
C GLU A 330 39.52 53.18 18.92
N GLN A 331 39.19 54.41 18.48
CA GLN A 331 40.02 55.61 18.71
C GLN A 331 39.40 56.75 19.54
N ASP A 332 38.16 56.65 20.02
CA ASP A 332 37.58 57.71 20.85
C ASP A 332 36.95 57.16 22.13
N GLY A 333 37.38 57.69 23.29
CA GLY A 333 36.65 57.48 24.56
C GLY A 333 37.41 56.85 25.73
N SER A 334 38.66 57.22 25.97
CA SER A 334 39.24 57.18 27.31
C SER A 334 38.48 58.11 28.27
N ALA A 335 37.66 57.59 29.21
CA ALA A 335 37.40 58.15 30.55
C ALA A 335 36.38 57.32 31.39
N LEU A 336 36.79 56.95 32.61
CA LEU A 336 36.02 56.47 33.78
C LEU A 336 35.01 57.53 34.32
N PRO A 337 34.22 57.32 35.42
CA PRO A 337 33.73 56.12 36.12
C PRO A 337 32.22 56.20 36.56
N SER A 338 31.72 55.15 37.26
CA SER A 338 30.92 55.18 38.51
C SER A 338 29.54 54.47 38.54
N GLN A 339 29.38 53.61 39.56
CA GLN A 339 28.21 53.24 40.40
C GLN A 339 26.82 53.00 39.72
N GLY A 340 25.99 52.02 40.06
CA GLY A 340 25.92 51.01 41.11
C GLY A 340 24.45 50.54 41.26
N HIS A 341 24.27 49.26 41.65
CA HIS A 341 23.18 48.71 42.49
C HIS A 341 21.70 48.63 42.05
N VAL A 342 21.07 47.56 42.60
CA VAL A 342 19.64 47.24 42.83
C VAL A 342 18.92 46.52 41.65
N ALA A 343 18.72 45.20 41.63
CA ALA A 343 18.00 44.27 42.53
C ALA A 343 16.47 44.35 42.42
N GLY A 344 15.83 43.18 42.25
CA GLY A 344 14.37 42.99 42.26
C GLY A 344 13.96 41.76 41.49
#